data_AF-A0AAE3XUB9-F1
#
_entry.id   AF-A0AAE3XUB9-F1
#
_cell.length_a   1.000
_cell.length_b   1.000
_cell.length_c   1.000
_cell.angle_alpha   90.00
_cell.angle_beta   90.00
_cell.angle_gamma   90.00
#
_symmetry.space_group_name_H-M   'P 1'
#
loop_
_entity.id
_entity.type
_entity.pdbx_description
1 polymer ?
#
loop_
_entity_poly.entity_id
_entity_poly.type
_entity_poly.pdbx_seq_one_letter_code
_entity_poly.pdbx_strand_id
1 'polypeptide(L)'
;MIFYKISYTKALRKHYESFFKTKGVKQYWSQITTNNINSDFYVLEIPPNNMHKMWTYLTVGMSNEKSDINTIELFIFSPEQNKSLVELLTMCASFHQSAEPLNLNHTLSIGRPWLGNSECNFLYISLPYLDEEKLEFFQFKGKTFHCYWLIL
;
A
#
# COMPACT_ATOMS: atom_id res chain seq x y z
N MET A 1 -17.82 29.21 8.68
CA MET A 1 -17.10 28.61 7.52
C MET A 1 -16.44 27.33 8.01
N ILE A 2 -17.07 26.16 7.79
CA ILE A 2 -16.55 24.89 8.28
C ILE A 2 -15.50 24.40 7.28
N PHE A 3 -14.22 24.51 7.62
CA PHE A 3 -13.17 23.86 6.86
C PHE A 3 -13.30 22.35 7.05
N TYR A 4 -13.86 21.64 6.06
CA TYR A 4 -13.78 20.18 6.04
C TYR A 4 -12.31 19.78 5.94
N LYS A 5 -11.73 19.36 7.07
CA LYS A 5 -10.36 18.85 7.12
C LYS A 5 -10.32 17.57 6.30
N ILE A 6 -9.59 17.55 5.20
CA ILE A 6 -9.42 16.35 4.36
C ILE A 6 -8.79 15.24 5.22
N SER A 7 -9.30 14.01 5.12
CA SER A 7 -8.73 12.87 5.83
C SER A 7 -7.42 12.41 5.19
N TYR A 8 -6.55 11.79 5.98
CA TYR A 8 -5.29 11.18 5.53
C TYR A 8 -5.51 10.26 4.31
N THR A 9 -6.43 9.31 4.43
CA THR A 9 -6.72 8.32 3.38
C THR A 9 -7.27 8.94 2.09
N LYS A 10 -7.98 10.08 2.19
CA LYS A 10 -8.46 10.82 1.01
C LYS A 10 -7.34 11.60 0.33
N ALA A 11 -6.42 12.19 1.10
CA ALA A 11 -5.24 12.87 0.58
C ALA A 11 -4.26 11.88 -0.07
N LEU A 12 -4.00 10.74 0.58
CA LEU A 12 -3.11 9.70 0.06
C LEU A 12 -3.64 9.08 -1.24
N ARG A 13 -4.94 8.78 -1.31
CA ARG A 13 -5.54 8.36 -2.58
C ARG A 13 -5.33 9.38 -3.69
N LYS A 14 -5.53 10.67 -3.39
CA LYS A 14 -5.32 11.74 -4.36
C LYS A 14 -3.86 11.80 -4.82
N HIS A 15 -2.90 11.60 -3.91
CA HIS A 15 -1.47 11.46 -4.24
C HIS A 15 -1.25 10.37 -5.28
N TYR A 16 -1.72 9.14 -5.01
CA TYR A 16 -1.59 8.02 -5.95
C TYR A 16 -2.28 8.26 -7.30
N GLU A 17 -3.54 8.68 -7.30
CA GLU A 17 -4.28 8.91 -8.55
C GLU A 17 -3.68 10.05 -9.38
N SER A 18 -3.04 11.03 -8.73
CA SER A 18 -2.31 12.11 -9.42
C SER A 18 -1.01 11.59 -10.02
N PHE A 19 -0.28 10.74 -9.28
CA PHE A 19 0.94 10.10 -9.77
C PHE A 19 0.66 9.22 -11.00
N PHE A 20 -0.25 8.24 -10.87
CA PHE A 20 -0.59 7.29 -11.93
C PHE A 20 -1.49 7.87 -13.04
N LYS A 21 -1.98 9.10 -12.89
CA LYS A 21 -2.94 9.77 -13.79
C LYS A 21 -4.17 8.92 -14.10
N THR A 22 -4.56 8.07 -13.15
CA THR A 22 -5.59 7.04 -13.32
C THR A 22 -6.36 6.92 -12.01
N LYS A 23 -7.69 6.86 -12.09
CA LYS A 23 -8.52 6.62 -10.91
C LYS A 23 -8.42 5.15 -10.50
N GLY A 24 -8.24 4.92 -9.21
CA GLY A 24 -8.21 3.58 -8.64
C GLY A 24 -9.57 3.13 -8.09
N VAL A 25 -9.74 1.82 -7.98
CA VAL A 25 -10.88 1.17 -7.34
C VAL A 25 -10.48 0.77 -5.93
N LYS A 26 -11.35 1.04 -4.95
CA LYS A 26 -11.12 0.57 -3.59
C LYS A 26 -11.42 -0.92 -3.52
N GLN A 27 -10.49 -1.69 -3.01
CA GLN A 27 -10.63 -3.12 -2.75
C GLN A 27 -10.56 -3.36 -1.24
N TYR A 28 -11.37 -4.31 -0.79
CA TYR A 28 -11.46 -4.74 0.60
C TYR A 28 -11.33 -6.26 0.64
N TRP A 29 -10.58 -6.77 1.60
CA TRP A 29 -10.54 -8.20 1.86
C TRP A 29 -11.62 -8.56 2.90
N SER A 30 -12.61 -9.34 2.49
CA SER A 30 -13.85 -9.59 3.25
C SER A 30 -13.68 -10.55 4.43
N GLN A 31 -12.53 -11.22 4.57
CA GLN A 31 -12.30 -12.26 5.58
C GLN A 31 -11.56 -11.76 6.82
N ILE A 32 -11.07 -10.51 6.84
CA ILE A 32 -10.41 -9.97 8.02
C ILE A 32 -11.46 -9.56 9.06
N THR A 33 -11.27 -10.03 10.30
CA THR A 33 -11.95 -9.44 11.45
C THR A 33 -11.37 -8.04 11.64
N THR A 34 -12.22 -7.02 11.55
CA THR A 34 -11.88 -5.59 11.54
C THR A 34 -11.17 -5.07 12.80
N ASN A 35 -10.74 -5.94 13.71
CA ASN A 35 -10.22 -5.56 15.02
C ASN A 35 -8.74 -5.14 15.00
N ASN A 36 -7.97 -5.56 13.99
CA ASN A 36 -6.51 -5.38 13.97
C ASN A 36 -6.02 -4.36 12.93
N ILE A 37 -6.93 -3.69 12.21
CA ILE A 37 -6.57 -2.70 11.20
C ILE A 37 -7.44 -1.46 11.30
N ASN A 38 -6.88 -0.29 10.95
CA ASN A 38 -7.61 0.97 10.88
C ASN A 38 -8.92 0.82 10.05
N SER A 39 -10.05 1.31 10.58
CA SER A 39 -11.36 1.26 9.91
C SER A 39 -11.39 1.92 8.53
N ASP A 40 -10.49 2.88 8.30
CA ASP A 40 -10.37 3.60 7.04
C ASP A 40 -9.44 2.90 6.03
N PHE A 41 -8.86 1.74 6.38
CA PHE A 41 -7.97 0.98 5.52
C PHE A 41 -8.67 0.41 4.29
N TYR A 42 -7.98 0.46 3.16
CA TYR A 42 -8.31 -0.29 1.95
C TYR A 42 -7.07 -0.44 1.07
N VAL A 43 -7.16 -1.33 0.08
CA VAL A 43 -6.18 -1.41 -1.00
C VAL A 43 -6.74 -0.67 -2.21
N LEU A 44 -5.98 0.28 -2.76
CA LEU A 44 -6.30 0.95 -4.01
C LEU A 44 -5.75 0.11 -5.16
N GLU A 45 -6.63 -0.37 -6.03
CA GLU A 45 -6.26 -1.07 -7.26
C GLU A 45 -6.29 -0.09 -8.44
N ILE A 46 -5.19 0.03 -9.15
CA ILE A 46 -5.04 0.86 -10.35
C ILE A 46 -4.80 -0.08 -11.54
N PRO A 47 -5.61 0.02 -12.60
CA PRO A 47 -5.40 -0.80 -13.80
C PRO A 47 -4.14 -0.37 -14.57
N PRO A 48 -3.63 -1.23 -15.46
CA PRO A 48 -2.53 -0.91 -16.37
C PRO A 48 -2.74 0.44 -17.05
N ASN A 49 -1.75 1.31 -16.91
CA ASN A 49 -1.75 2.66 -17.46
C ASN A 49 -0.48 2.92 -18.27
N ASN A 50 -0.34 4.12 -18.84
CA ASN A 50 0.78 4.46 -19.70
C ASN A 50 2.14 4.52 -18.98
N MET A 51 2.18 4.56 -17.65
CA MET A 51 3.43 4.61 -16.90
C MET A 51 4.07 3.22 -16.75
N HIS A 52 3.33 2.23 -16.21
CA HIS A 52 3.92 0.92 -15.91
C HIS A 52 3.37 -0.24 -16.74
N LYS A 53 2.26 -0.05 -17.47
CA LYS A 53 1.58 -1.14 -18.21
C LYS A 53 1.27 -2.38 -17.35
N MET A 54 1.17 -2.21 -16.03
CA MET A 54 0.94 -3.25 -15.02
C MET A 54 -0.19 -2.83 -14.08
N TRP A 55 -0.86 -3.80 -13.46
CA TRP A 55 -1.73 -3.57 -12.33
C TRP A 55 -0.91 -3.07 -11.14
N THR A 56 -1.45 -2.13 -10.38
CA THR A 56 -0.79 -1.61 -9.18
C THR A 56 -1.77 -1.70 -8.00
N TYR A 57 -1.30 -2.27 -6.90
CA TYR A 57 -2.05 -2.37 -5.66
C TYR A 57 -1.32 -1.57 -4.60
N LEU A 58 -2.00 -0.62 -3.95
CA LEU A 58 -1.41 0.28 -2.98
C LEU A 58 -2.21 0.25 -1.68
N THR A 59 -1.55 0.12 -0.53
CA THR A 59 -2.22 0.31 0.75
C THR A 59 -2.64 1.77 0.92
N VAL A 60 -3.78 1.98 1.56
CA VAL A 60 -4.21 3.29 2.01
C VAL A 60 -4.70 3.15 3.43
N GLY A 61 -4.01 3.75 4.40
CA GLY A 61 -4.37 3.60 5.81
C GLY A 61 -3.59 2.50 6.54
N MET A 62 -2.52 1.96 5.93
CA MET A 62 -1.62 1.04 6.63
C MET A 62 -0.88 1.77 7.75
N SER A 63 -0.43 2.98 7.47
CA SER A 63 0.11 3.88 8.48
C SER A 63 -0.97 4.35 9.44
N ASN A 64 -0.60 4.49 10.71
CA ASN A 64 -1.40 5.19 11.69
C ASN A 64 -1.07 6.70 11.66
N GLU A 65 -1.99 7.56 11.23
CA GLU A 65 -1.82 9.03 11.19
C GLU A 65 -1.35 9.59 12.55
N LYS A 66 -1.75 8.96 13.66
CA LYS A 66 -1.40 9.39 15.02
C LYS A 66 0.01 9.00 15.43
N SER A 67 0.63 8.05 14.74
CA SER A 67 2.03 7.65 14.97
C SER A 67 2.99 8.62 14.27
N ASP A 68 4.17 8.81 14.85
CA ASP A 68 5.31 9.47 14.21
C ASP A 68 6.41 8.48 13.82
N ILE A 69 6.20 7.19 14.11
CA ILE A 69 7.14 6.10 13.80
C ILE A 69 6.55 5.20 12.73
N ASN A 70 7.43 4.70 11.85
CA ASN A 70 7.12 3.74 10.79
C ASN A 70 5.90 4.17 9.95
N THR A 71 5.86 5.43 9.54
CA THR A 71 4.82 6.01 8.69
C THR A 71 4.97 5.56 7.24
N ILE A 72 4.80 4.26 7.00
CA ILE A 72 4.93 3.65 5.68
C ILE A 72 3.59 3.20 5.09
N GLU A 73 3.53 3.22 3.77
CA GLU A 73 2.53 2.55 2.96
C GLU A 73 3.27 1.63 1.98
N LEU A 74 2.61 0.58 1.50
CA LEU A 74 3.19 -0.41 0.61
C LEU A 74 2.45 -0.43 -0.73
N PHE A 75 3.18 -0.65 -1.81
CA PHE A 75 2.59 -0.96 -3.10
C PHE A 75 3.30 -2.11 -3.80
N ILE A 76 2.58 -2.77 -4.71
CA ILE A 76 3.08 -3.88 -5.51
C ILE A 76 2.59 -3.74 -6.95
N PHE A 77 3.48 -4.04 -7.89
CA PHE A 77 3.14 -4.16 -9.31
C PHE A 77 2.83 -5.62 -9.64
N SER A 78 1.86 -5.83 -10.52
CA SER A 78 1.47 -7.15 -11.00
C SER A 78 1.21 -7.13 -12.50
N PRO A 79 1.69 -8.14 -13.26
CA PRO A 79 1.39 -8.25 -14.69
C PRO A 79 -0.10 -8.56 -14.95
N GLU A 80 -0.79 -9.15 -13.97
CA GLU A 80 -2.20 -9.53 -14.07
C GLU A 80 -3.04 -9.02 -12.90
N GLN A 81 -4.35 -8.90 -13.11
CA GLN A 81 -5.28 -8.54 -12.04
C GLN A 81 -5.37 -9.71 -11.07
N ASN A 82 -5.07 -9.50 -9.79
CA ASN A 82 -5.10 -10.57 -8.82
C ASN A 82 -5.59 -10.12 -7.44
N LYS A 83 -6.72 -10.70 -7.02
CA LYS A 83 -7.32 -10.44 -5.70
C LYS A 83 -6.48 -10.95 -4.53
N SER A 84 -5.58 -11.93 -4.73
CA SER A 84 -4.68 -12.40 -3.67
C SER A 84 -3.71 -11.31 -3.21
N LEU A 85 -3.43 -10.29 -4.06
CA LEU A 85 -2.60 -9.15 -3.70
C LEU A 85 -3.32 -8.18 -2.75
N VAL A 86 -4.65 -8.08 -2.87
CA VAL A 86 -5.48 -7.34 -1.91
C VAL A 86 -5.41 -7.99 -0.54
N GLU A 87 -5.56 -9.33 -0.49
CA GLU A 87 -5.39 -10.10 0.74
C GLU A 87 -3.98 -9.91 1.32
N LEU A 88 -2.94 -10.08 0.50
CA LEU A 88 -1.55 -9.98 0.92
C LEU A 88 -1.23 -8.62 1.56
N LEU A 89 -1.57 -7.52 0.88
CA LEU A 89 -1.34 -6.17 1.41
C LEU A 89 -2.17 -5.90 2.67
N THR A 90 -3.36 -6.48 2.78
CA THR A 90 -4.17 -6.39 4.01
C THR A 90 -3.48 -7.13 5.16
N MET A 91 -2.89 -8.31 4.91
CA MET A 91 -2.11 -9.04 5.91
C MET A 91 -0.86 -8.25 6.34
N CYS A 92 -0.13 -7.66 5.40
CA CYS A 92 1.02 -6.78 5.72
C CYS A 92 0.61 -5.60 6.60
N ALA A 93 -0.52 -4.96 6.27
CA ALA A 93 -1.01 -3.83 7.03
C ALA A 93 -1.50 -4.22 8.43
N SER A 94 -2.19 -5.36 8.57
CA SER A 94 -2.55 -5.90 9.88
C SER A 94 -1.30 -6.23 10.70
N PHE A 95 -0.32 -6.92 10.12
CA PHE A 95 0.92 -7.29 10.81
C PHE A 95 1.69 -6.04 11.29
N HIS A 96 1.81 -5.03 10.44
CA HIS A 96 2.44 -3.76 10.78
C HIS A 96 1.76 -3.04 11.95
N GLN A 97 0.43 -3.13 12.07
CA GLN A 97 -0.33 -2.46 13.13
C GLN A 97 -0.43 -3.26 14.44
N SER A 98 -0.47 -4.60 14.37
CA SER A 98 -0.75 -5.45 15.54
C SER A 98 0.43 -6.25 16.07
N ALA A 99 1.50 -6.41 15.30
CA ALA A 99 2.66 -7.21 15.66
C ALA A 99 3.95 -6.36 15.55
N GLU A 100 4.73 -6.53 14.49
CA GLU A 100 6.00 -5.83 14.29
C GLU A 100 5.85 -4.79 13.18
N PRO A 101 6.15 -3.50 13.43
CA PRO A 101 6.11 -2.48 12.40
C PRO A 101 7.08 -2.77 11.25
N LEU A 102 6.52 -2.94 10.05
CA LEU A 102 7.28 -3.06 8.82
C LEU A 102 7.99 -1.75 8.44
N ASN A 103 9.19 -1.88 7.85
CA ASN A 103 9.96 -0.75 7.33
C ASN A 103 10.88 -1.19 6.16
N LEU A 104 11.55 -0.23 5.54
CA LEU A 104 12.53 -0.42 4.48
C LEU A 104 13.56 -1.50 4.85
N ASN A 105 13.94 -2.32 3.87
CA ASN A 105 14.85 -3.46 3.99
C ASN A 105 14.32 -4.67 4.77
N HIS A 106 13.07 -4.66 5.24
CA HIS A 106 12.48 -5.85 5.85
C HIS A 106 12.10 -6.88 4.79
N THR A 107 12.22 -8.16 5.18
CA THR A 107 11.78 -9.30 4.38
C THR A 107 10.67 -10.04 5.13
N LEU A 108 9.63 -10.47 4.43
CA LEU A 108 8.55 -11.29 4.99
C LEU A 108 8.43 -12.61 4.25
N SER A 109 8.36 -13.73 4.98
CA SER A 109 7.92 -14.99 4.38
C SER A 109 6.39 -15.03 4.33
N ILE A 110 5.83 -15.28 3.15
CA ILE A 110 4.38 -15.37 2.95
C ILE A 110 3.87 -16.81 2.94
N GLY A 111 4.77 -17.81 3.01
CA GLY A 111 4.43 -19.22 3.12
C GLY A 111 3.70 -19.83 1.91
N ARG A 112 3.50 -19.04 0.85
CA ARG A 112 2.83 -19.43 -0.41
C ARG A 112 3.44 -18.66 -1.59
N PRO A 113 3.31 -19.14 -2.83
CA PRO A 113 3.61 -18.35 -4.02
C PRO A 113 2.89 -17.01 -3.99
N TRP A 114 3.59 -15.95 -4.37
CA TRP A 114 2.97 -14.62 -4.45
C TRP A 114 1.97 -14.51 -5.61
N LEU A 115 2.27 -15.19 -6.73
CA LEU A 115 1.49 -15.20 -7.97
C LEU A 115 1.56 -16.57 -8.63
N GLY A 116 0.40 -17.17 -8.92
CA GLY A 116 0.30 -18.44 -9.64
C GLY A 116 1.23 -19.53 -9.09
N ASN A 117 2.08 -20.07 -9.96
CA ASN A 117 3.08 -21.10 -9.64
C ASN A 117 4.49 -20.51 -9.41
N SER A 118 4.61 -19.25 -8.97
CA SER A 118 5.92 -18.67 -8.66
C SER A 118 6.60 -19.43 -7.51
N GLU A 119 7.90 -19.68 -7.65
CA GLU A 119 8.73 -20.21 -6.55
C GLU A 119 9.00 -19.17 -5.46
N CYS A 120 8.73 -17.88 -5.74
CA CYS A 120 8.97 -16.83 -4.75
C CYS A 120 7.85 -16.78 -3.71
N ASN A 121 8.25 -16.99 -2.46
CA ASN A 121 7.42 -16.96 -1.25
C ASN A 121 7.97 -15.98 -0.21
N PHE A 122 8.80 -15.03 -0.62
CA PHE A 122 9.31 -13.94 0.20
C PHE A 122 8.95 -12.58 -0.41
N LEU A 123 8.71 -11.61 0.46
CA LEU A 123 8.53 -10.21 0.11
C LEU A 123 9.73 -9.44 0.61
N TYR A 124 10.21 -8.45 -0.14
CA TYR A 124 11.20 -7.49 0.33
C TYR A 124 10.68 -6.06 0.16
N ILE A 125 10.87 -5.22 1.17
CA ILE A 125 10.45 -3.81 1.15
C ILE A 125 11.62 -2.96 0.67
N SER A 126 11.47 -2.33 -0.50
CA SER A 126 12.49 -1.50 -1.14
C SER A 126 12.03 -0.07 -1.39
N LEU A 127 12.97 0.78 -1.79
CA LEU A 127 12.64 2.08 -2.40
C LEU A 127 11.90 1.86 -3.74
N PRO A 128 11.08 2.82 -4.17
CA PRO A 128 10.33 2.72 -5.43
C PRO A 128 11.20 3.10 -6.64
N TYR A 129 12.18 2.26 -6.98
CA TYR A 129 13.21 2.56 -7.98
C TYR A 129 12.67 2.90 -9.39
N LEU A 130 11.46 2.45 -9.73
CA LEU A 130 10.82 2.74 -11.03
C LEU A 130 10.11 4.11 -11.06
N ASP A 131 9.78 4.66 -9.90
CA ASP A 131 8.86 5.79 -9.74
C ASP A 131 9.52 7.04 -9.15
N GLU A 132 10.74 6.86 -8.65
CA GLU A 132 11.54 7.88 -7.97
C GLU A 132 10.79 8.52 -6.79
N GLU A 133 11.29 9.67 -6.33
CA GLU A 133 10.80 10.39 -5.14
C GLU A 133 9.32 10.79 -5.21
N LYS A 134 8.74 10.87 -6.42
CA LYS A 134 7.38 11.37 -6.65
C LYS A 134 6.30 10.44 -6.11
N LEU A 135 6.54 9.13 -6.14
CA LEU A 135 5.62 8.17 -5.53
C LEU A 135 5.94 8.01 -4.04
N GLU A 136 7.23 7.97 -3.69
CA GLU A 136 7.71 7.69 -2.34
C GLU A 136 7.15 8.68 -1.32
N PHE A 137 7.40 9.97 -1.50
CA PHE A 137 7.16 10.94 -0.45
C PHE A 137 5.72 11.46 -0.49
N PHE A 138 4.95 11.12 0.54
CA PHE A 138 3.64 11.70 0.78
C PHE A 138 3.67 12.62 1.99
N GLN A 139 3.39 13.91 1.78
CA GLN A 139 3.33 14.91 2.84
C GLN A 139 1.90 15.14 3.30
N PHE A 140 1.65 15.01 4.60
CA PHE A 140 0.33 15.27 5.18
C PHE A 140 0.42 15.88 6.58
N LYS A 141 -0.14 17.07 6.75
CA LYS A 141 -0.16 17.83 8.02
C LYS A 141 1.23 17.98 8.67
N GLY A 142 2.26 18.20 7.86
CA GLY A 142 3.64 18.37 8.32
C GLY A 142 4.36 17.06 8.67
N LYS A 143 3.77 15.91 8.36
CA LYS A 143 4.40 14.59 8.47
C LYS A 143 4.72 14.03 7.09
N THR A 144 5.85 13.34 7.01
CA THR A 144 6.25 12.54 5.85
C THR A 144 5.79 11.10 6.05
N PHE A 145 5.15 10.56 5.02
CA PHE A 145 4.85 9.15 4.87
C PHE A 145 5.63 8.63 3.66
N HIS A 146 6.15 7.41 3.77
CA HIS A 146 6.92 6.78 2.70
C HIS A 146 6.12 5.66 2.04
N CYS A 147 5.95 5.73 0.72
CA CYS A 147 5.33 4.69 -0.07
C CYS A 147 6.41 3.77 -0.62
N TYR A 148 6.60 2.62 0.00
CA TYR A 148 7.64 1.66 -0.36
C TYR A 148 7.14 0.57 -1.29
N TRP A 149 8.06 0.07 -2.11
CA TRP A 149 7.79 -0.97 -3.06
C TRP A 149 7.96 -2.34 -2.40
N LEU A 150 6.93 -3.17 -2.50
CA LEU A 150 6.98 -4.57 -2.13
C LEU A 150 7.39 -5.38 -3.37
N ILE A 151 8.63 -5.86 -3.36
CA ILE A 151 9.21 -6.69 -4.42
C ILE A 151 9.32 -8.15 -4.00
N LEU A 152 9.47 -8.98 -5.02
CA LEU A 152 9.34 -10.43 -5.02
C LEU A 152 10.50 -11.03 -5.79
#